data_AF-A0A662SUU9-F1
#
_entry.id   AF-A0A662SUU9-F1
#
_cell.length_a   1.000
_cell.length_b   1.000
_cell.length_c   1.000
_cell.angle_alpha   90.00
_cell.angle_beta   90.00
_cell.angle_gamma   90.00
#
_symmetry.space_group_name_H-M   'P 1'
#
loop_
_entity.id
_entity.type
_entity.pdbx_description
1 polymer ?
#
loop_
_entity_poly.entity_id
_entity_poly.type
_entity_poly.pdbx_seq_one_letter_code
_entity_poly.pdbx_strand_id
1 'polypeptide(L)'
;MWVRFLKYLQKIVEGRFKVGRGHGGGAIFQYNPDTGEFERTKFPVEWSRSGRGWTGEALVKVPEGTLLKYVKFEVPNPTTHYYIATSEGFKEVGYDTILKEIAKVDGSTVIAKCRQLKDLGVDDCYLYYVKGFFSDFFTPEYRGSKRRIENWVKALEMLRDIEKKIKSRVKELTGVEPVKLVRGGSHIMEALRPDHISKASICVKFPYLGTDKFKELARKFRYNYAYSCFEIPASALGEDLAKEIAETIYLRAGRYIRG
;
A
#
# COMPACT_ATOMS: atom_id res chain seq x y z
N MET A 1 2.81 41.25 -2.33
CA MET A 1 3.61 41.83 -1.22
C MET A 1 2.84 41.85 0.12
N TRP A 2 1.50 41.98 0.12
CA TRP A 2 0.67 42.01 1.34
C TRP A 2 0.47 40.66 2.08
N VAL A 3 0.45 39.52 1.36
CA VAL A 3 0.28 38.19 1.99
C VAL A 3 1.46 37.80 2.90
N ARG A 4 2.64 38.39 2.70
CA ARG A 4 3.81 38.18 3.57
C ARG A 4 3.75 38.98 4.88
N PHE A 5 3.02 40.11 4.91
CA PHE A 5 2.91 40.96 6.11
C PHE A 5 1.95 40.37 7.14
N LEU A 6 0.89 39.68 6.72
CA LEU A 6 -0.07 39.01 7.61
C LEU A 6 0.52 37.82 8.39
N LYS A 7 1.61 37.20 7.91
CA LYS A 7 2.30 36.12 8.65
C LYS A 7 2.98 36.60 9.96
N TYR A 8 3.25 37.90 10.09
CA TYR A 8 3.94 38.46 11.26
C TYR A 8 3.02 38.87 12.41
N LEU A 9 1.70 38.84 12.22
CA LEU A 9 0.71 39.19 13.26
C LEU A 9 0.02 37.95 13.87
N GLN A 10 0.40 36.74 13.44
CA GLN A 10 -0.18 35.54 14.03
C GLN A 10 0.36 35.33 15.44
N LYS A 11 -0.56 35.20 16.41
CA LYS A 11 -0.23 34.86 17.80
C LYS A 11 0.55 33.55 17.80
N ILE A 12 1.68 33.54 18.49
CA ILE A 12 2.47 32.32 18.70
C ILE A 12 1.89 31.57 19.89
N VAL A 13 1.62 30.29 19.69
CA VAL A 13 1.17 29.34 20.72
C VAL A 13 2.36 28.50 21.14
N GLU A 14 2.58 28.40 22.45
CA GLU A 14 3.68 27.64 23.04
C GLU A 14 3.17 26.45 23.85
N GLY A 15 3.92 25.36 23.83
CA GLY A 15 3.56 24.15 24.56
C GLY A 15 4.70 23.15 24.60
N ARG A 16 4.58 22.17 25.49
CA ARG A 16 5.62 21.17 25.76
C ARG A 16 5.09 19.78 25.42
N PHE A 17 5.90 19.01 24.70
CA PHE A 17 5.55 17.66 24.29
C PHE A 17 6.69 16.70 24.60
N LYS A 18 6.37 15.56 25.21
CA LYS A 18 7.37 14.55 25.51
C LYS A 18 7.84 13.85 24.23
N VAL A 19 9.11 13.95 23.90
CA VAL A 19 9.73 13.32 22.72
C VAL A 19 10.82 12.35 23.14
N GLY A 20 11.23 11.44 22.26
CA GLY A 20 12.26 10.47 22.63
C GLY A 20 12.64 9.49 21.53
N ARG A 21 13.77 8.82 21.73
CA ARG A 21 14.21 7.69 20.90
C ARG A 21 13.95 6.39 21.68
N GLY A 22 12.99 5.59 21.22
CA GLY A 22 12.62 4.32 21.86
C GLY A 22 11.46 4.42 22.85
N HIS A 23 11.43 3.52 23.84
CA HIS A 23 10.33 3.38 24.80
C HIS A 23 10.09 4.68 25.59
N GLY A 24 8.84 5.16 25.60
CA GLY A 24 8.42 6.32 26.39
C GLY A 24 8.65 7.69 25.73
N GLY A 25 9.11 7.71 24.48
CA GLY A 25 9.27 8.91 23.66
C GLY A 25 8.10 9.16 22.70
N GLY A 26 8.24 10.18 21.86
CA GLY A 26 7.30 10.48 20.79
C GLY A 26 7.94 11.33 19.68
N ALA A 27 7.21 11.52 18.59
CA ALA A 27 7.59 12.35 17.47
C ALA A 27 6.46 13.31 17.09
N ILE A 28 6.83 14.54 16.74
CA ILE A 28 5.90 15.61 16.38
C ILE A 28 6.03 15.86 14.87
N PHE A 29 4.89 16.03 14.23
CA PHE A 29 4.75 16.35 12.82
C PHE A 29 3.84 17.57 12.70
N GLN A 30 4.12 18.44 11.75
CA GLN A 30 3.30 19.60 11.45
C GLN A 30 2.57 19.39 10.12
N TYR A 31 1.30 19.75 10.07
CA TYR A 31 0.55 19.71 8.83
C TYR A 31 1.03 20.80 7.87
N ASN A 32 1.37 20.40 6.66
CA ASN A 32 1.68 21.32 5.57
C ASN A 32 0.46 21.41 4.63
N PRO A 33 -0.24 22.56 4.57
CA PRO A 33 -1.42 22.71 3.74
C PRO A 33 -1.10 22.69 2.23
N ASP A 34 0.14 22.99 1.84
CA ASP A 34 0.55 22.99 0.43
C ASP A 34 0.71 21.55 -0.11
N THR A 35 1.17 20.63 0.74
CA THR A 35 1.35 19.20 0.37
C THR A 35 0.18 18.33 0.82
N GLY A 36 -0.60 18.79 1.81
CA GLY A 36 -1.66 18.02 2.45
C GLY A 36 -1.13 16.94 3.40
N GLU A 37 0.14 17.00 3.80
CA GLU A 37 0.81 15.96 4.59
C GLU A 37 1.30 16.45 5.95
N PHE A 38 1.45 15.50 6.89
CA PHE A 38 2.12 15.74 8.16
C PHE A 38 3.62 15.51 8.05
N GLU A 39 4.38 16.59 8.04
CA GLU A 39 5.83 16.59 7.85
C GLU A 39 6.57 16.58 9.18
N ARG A 40 7.72 15.91 9.25
CA ARG A 40 8.49 15.83 10.49
C ARG A 40 9.14 17.19 10.77
N THR A 41 8.73 17.84 11.84
CA THR A 41 9.30 19.13 12.25
C THR A 41 10.28 18.93 13.40
N LYS A 42 11.39 19.68 13.37
CA LYS A 42 12.35 19.73 14.45
C LYS A 42 12.02 20.92 15.35
N PHE A 43 11.75 20.62 16.61
CA PHE A 43 11.63 21.62 17.66
C PHE A 43 12.83 21.53 18.60
N PRO A 44 13.20 22.62 19.30
CA PRO A 44 14.15 22.56 20.40
C PRO A 44 13.69 21.53 21.43
N VAL A 45 14.62 20.69 21.90
CA VAL A 45 14.32 19.63 22.87
C VAL A 45 15.27 19.75 24.06
N GLU A 46 14.70 19.83 25.25
CA GLU A 46 15.42 19.66 26.50
C GLU A 46 15.54 18.16 26.79
N TRP A 47 16.72 17.60 26.53
CA TRP A 47 16.96 16.17 26.70
C TRP A 47 17.27 15.82 28.14
N SER A 48 16.67 14.73 28.62
CA SER A 48 16.94 14.11 29.90
C SER A 48 17.26 12.62 29.72
N ARG A 49 18.05 12.08 30.64
CA ARG A 49 18.36 10.65 30.63
C ARG A 49 17.39 9.94 31.57
N SER A 50 16.59 9.02 31.03
CA SER A 50 15.63 8.23 31.81
C SER A 50 15.93 6.75 31.62
N GLY A 51 16.51 6.09 32.64
CA GLY A 51 16.89 4.68 32.58
C GLY A 51 17.91 4.37 31.46
N ARG A 52 17.57 3.43 30.57
CA ARG A 52 18.42 3.02 29.42
C ARG A 52 18.22 3.86 28.15
N GLY A 53 17.38 4.90 28.17
CA GLY A 53 17.03 5.70 26.99
C GLY A 53 17.12 7.22 27.18
N TRP A 54 16.93 7.94 26.07
CA TRP A 54 16.83 9.41 26.04
C TRP A 54 15.37 9.82 25.82
N THR A 55 14.81 10.54 26.78
CA THR A 55 13.52 11.21 26.66
C THR A 55 13.72 12.71 26.85
N GLY A 56 12.95 13.54 26.18
CA GLY A 56 13.09 14.99 26.29
C GLY A 56 11.75 15.69 26.19
N GLU A 57 11.72 16.96 26.53
CA GLU A 57 10.58 17.83 26.30
C GLU A 57 10.88 18.73 25.11
N ALA A 58 10.11 18.58 24.05
CA ALA A 58 10.14 19.49 22.92
C ALA A 58 9.35 20.75 23.28
N LEU A 59 10.01 21.91 23.20
CA LEU A 59 9.36 23.20 23.28
C LEU A 59 8.83 23.58 21.89
N VAL A 60 7.53 23.42 21.70
CA VAL A 60 6.86 23.69 20.43
C VAL A 60 6.32 25.12 20.45
N LYS A 61 6.81 25.94 19.53
CA LYS A 61 6.35 27.32 19.30
C LYS A 61 5.89 27.44 17.85
N VAL A 62 4.59 27.60 17.64
CA VAL A 62 4.00 27.64 16.29
C VAL A 62 2.90 28.71 16.22
N PRO A 63 2.59 29.25 15.03
CA PRO A 63 1.47 30.17 14.86
C PRO A 63 0.13 29.52 15.23
N GLU A 64 -0.80 30.32 15.73
CA GLU A 64 -2.21 29.93 15.88
C GLU A 64 -2.79 29.39 14.56
N GLY A 65 -3.62 28.34 14.66
CA GLY A 65 -4.15 27.57 13.54
C GLY A 65 -3.24 26.43 13.07
N THR A 66 -2.01 26.31 13.59
CA THR A 66 -1.12 25.21 13.21
C THR A 66 -1.66 23.87 13.71
N LEU A 67 -1.84 22.92 12.80
CA LEU A 67 -2.23 21.54 13.10
C LEU A 67 -0.98 20.67 13.29
N LEU A 68 -0.93 19.95 14.41
CA LEU A 68 0.15 19.06 14.78
C LEU A 68 -0.37 17.63 14.92
N LYS A 69 0.49 16.68 14.56
CA LYS A 69 0.33 15.24 14.83
C LYS A 69 1.44 14.82 15.78
N TYR A 70 1.05 14.22 16.89
CA TYR A 70 1.97 13.68 17.89
C TYR A 70 1.81 12.18 17.95
N VAL A 71 2.88 11.45 17.62
CA VAL A 71 2.93 9.99 17.70
C VAL A 71 3.72 9.61 18.94
N LYS A 72 3.06 8.94 19.89
CA LYS A 72 3.68 8.46 21.13
C LYS A 72 4.10 7.01 20.94
N PHE A 73 5.37 6.71 21.19
CA PHE A 73 5.94 5.37 21.00
C PHE A 73 5.80 4.54 22.29
N GLU A 74 4.56 4.35 22.74
CA GLU A 74 4.25 3.42 23.82
C GLU A 74 4.28 1.98 23.29
N VAL A 75 4.73 1.05 24.12
CA VAL A 75 4.78 -0.37 23.79
C VAL A 75 3.72 -1.09 24.61
N PRO A 76 2.92 -1.98 24.00
CA PRO A 76 3.05 -2.52 22.64
C PRO A 76 2.46 -1.64 21.52
N ASN A 77 1.68 -0.61 21.87
CA ASN A 77 0.84 0.10 20.90
C ASN A 77 1.18 1.59 20.80
N PRO A 78 1.78 2.05 19.69
CA PRO A 78 1.98 3.47 19.48
C PRO A 78 0.63 4.18 19.30
N THR A 79 0.42 5.27 20.03
CA THR A 79 -0.77 6.10 19.92
C THR A 79 -0.50 7.33 19.06
N THR A 80 -1.55 7.90 18.48
CA THR A 80 -1.44 9.15 17.73
C THR A 80 -2.53 10.10 18.18
N HIS A 81 -2.10 11.32 18.47
CA HIS A 81 -2.92 12.44 18.88
C HIS A 81 -2.76 13.59 17.89
N TYR A 82 -3.79 14.38 17.69
CA TYR A 82 -3.76 15.57 16.86
C TYR A 82 -4.09 16.77 17.71
N TYR A 83 -3.41 17.89 17.45
CA TYR A 83 -3.59 19.13 18.20
C TYR A 83 -3.68 20.29 17.25
N ILE A 84 -4.60 21.22 17.49
CA ILE A 84 -4.62 22.52 16.84
C ILE A 84 -4.14 23.59 17.82
N ALA A 85 -3.23 24.44 17.36
CA ALA A 85 -2.79 25.61 18.11
C ALA A 85 -3.92 26.66 18.13
N THR A 86 -4.40 27.04 19.31
CA THR A 86 -5.44 28.04 19.52
C THR A 86 -4.94 29.14 20.45
N SER A 87 -5.66 30.25 20.54
CA SER A 87 -5.35 31.34 21.47
C SER A 87 -5.23 30.91 22.95
N GLU A 88 -5.86 29.79 23.34
CA GLU A 88 -5.86 29.20 24.69
C GLU A 88 -4.76 28.15 24.91
N GLY A 89 -4.06 27.74 23.84
CA GLY A 89 -3.08 26.66 23.87
C GLY A 89 -3.35 25.58 22.81
N PHE A 90 -2.75 24.40 23.00
CA PHE A 90 -2.98 23.25 22.13
C PHE A 90 -4.25 22.50 22.53
N LYS A 91 -5.25 22.50 21.64
CA LYS A 91 -6.49 21.75 21.81
C LYS A 91 -6.40 20.43 21.06
N GLU A 92 -6.70 19.32 21.73
CA GLU A 92 -6.75 18.01 21.09
C GLU A 92 -7.91 17.91 20.09
N VAL A 93 -7.68 17.25 18.96
CA VAL A 93 -8.63 17.09 17.87
C VAL A 93 -8.92 15.60 17.70
N GLY A 94 -10.21 15.25 17.79
CA GLY A 94 -10.68 13.89 17.53
C GLY A 94 -10.56 13.50 16.06
N TYR A 95 -10.57 12.19 15.80
CA TYR A 95 -10.57 11.67 14.43
C TYR A 95 -11.37 10.38 14.34
N ASP A 96 -11.91 10.14 13.15
CA ASP A 96 -12.49 8.85 12.78
C ASP A 96 -11.52 8.06 11.92
N THR A 97 -11.54 6.74 12.03
CA THR A 97 -10.80 5.88 11.09
C THR A 97 -11.69 5.52 9.92
N ILE A 98 -11.26 5.88 8.71
CA ILE A 98 -11.97 5.59 7.47
C ILE A 98 -11.10 4.77 6.51
N LEU A 99 -11.75 4.06 5.60
CA LEU A 99 -11.12 3.45 4.44
C LEU A 99 -11.48 4.28 3.21
N LYS A 100 -10.45 4.76 2.51
CA LYS A 100 -10.58 5.55 1.29
C LYS A 100 -10.14 4.72 0.10
N GLU A 101 -11.03 4.59 -0.88
CA GLU A 101 -10.65 4.03 -2.18
C GLU A 101 -9.84 5.08 -2.94
N ILE A 102 -8.59 4.75 -3.25
CA ILE A 102 -7.68 5.66 -3.96
C ILE A 102 -7.79 5.42 -5.47
N ALA A 103 -7.85 4.16 -5.88
CA ALA A 103 -7.97 3.77 -7.27
C ALA A 103 -8.59 2.38 -7.38
N LYS A 104 -9.25 2.11 -8.50
CA LYS A 104 -9.84 0.81 -8.81
C LYS A 104 -9.39 0.37 -10.20
N VAL A 105 -8.81 -0.81 -10.27
CA VAL A 105 -8.39 -1.47 -11.51
C VAL A 105 -9.04 -2.84 -11.51
N ASP A 106 -10.14 -2.95 -12.27
CA ASP A 106 -10.93 -4.16 -12.57
C ASP A 106 -10.64 -5.39 -11.69
N GLY A 107 -11.37 -5.50 -10.58
CA GLY A 107 -11.24 -6.59 -9.60
C GLY A 107 -10.19 -6.38 -8.51
N SER A 108 -9.42 -5.30 -8.57
CA SER A 108 -8.49 -4.85 -7.53
C SER A 108 -8.67 -3.37 -7.20
N THR A 109 -8.40 -3.01 -5.95
CA THR A 109 -8.61 -1.66 -5.41
C THR A 109 -7.44 -1.27 -4.54
N VAL A 110 -6.86 -0.09 -4.77
CA VAL A 110 -5.90 0.52 -3.87
C VAL A 110 -6.67 1.25 -2.78
N ILE A 111 -6.46 0.85 -1.53
CA ILE A 111 -7.15 1.38 -0.36
C ILE A 111 -6.14 2.08 0.53
N ALA A 112 -6.52 3.25 1.05
CA ALA A 112 -5.83 3.92 2.13
C ALA A 112 -6.66 3.87 3.41
N LYS A 113 -6.03 3.52 4.53
CA LYS A 113 -6.59 3.69 5.86
C LYS A 113 -6.15 5.06 6.39
N CYS A 114 -7.13 5.90 6.67
CA CYS A 114 -6.91 7.30 7.03
C CYS A 114 -7.57 7.63 8.35
N ARG A 115 -6.99 8.59 9.05
CA ARG A 115 -7.60 9.24 10.20
C ARG A 115 -8.16 10.57 9.71
N GLN A 116 -9.47 10.71 9.74
CA GLN A 116 -10.19 11.87 9.27
C GLN A 116 -10.49 12.80 10.43
N LEU A 117 -9.91 14.00 10.40
CA LEU A 117 -10.18 15.08 11.33
C LEU A 117 -11.32 15.92 10.73
N LYS A 118 -12.56 15.44 10.88
CA LYS A 118 -13.75 15.96 10.19
C LYS A 118 -13.91 17.47 10.27
N ASP A 119 -13.77 18.02 11.48
CA ASP A 119 -13.96 19.45 11.75
C ASP A 119 -12.90 20.33 11.07
N LEU A 120 -11.77 19.75 10.67
CA LEU A 120 -10.68 20.45 10.00
C LEU A 120 -10.58 20.12 8.50
N GLY A 121 -11.37 19.16 7.99
CA GLY A 121 -11.30 18.71 6.61
C GLY A 121 -9.96 18.06 6.23
N VAL A 122 -9.23 17.50 7.19
CA VAL A 122 -7.90 16.90 6.99
C VAL A 122 -7.96 15.38 7.09
N ASP A 123 -7.43 14.68 6.09
CA ASP A 123 -7.23 13.23 6.10
C ASP A 123 -5.73 12.91 6.32
N ASP A 124 -5.39 12.15 7.37
CA ASP A 124 -4.04 11.60 7.59
C ASP A 124 -4.02 10.11 7.24
N CYS A 125 -3.68 9.80 5.99
CA CYS A 125 -3.60 8.45 5.47
C CYS A 125 -2.27 7.78 5.84
N TYR A 126 -2.34 6.71 6.63
CA TYR A 126 -1.17 6.12 7.29
C TYR A 126 -0.81 4.71 6.81
N LEU A 127 -1.74 4.00 6.17
CA LEU A 127 -1.53 2.66 5.63
C LEU A 127 -2.19 2.55 4.26
N TYR A 128 -1.45 2.08 3.27
CA TYR A 128 -1.93 1.85 1.92
C TYR A 128 -1.75 0.37 1.58
N TYR A 129 -2.74 -0.23 0.94
CA TYR A 129 -2.66 -1.63 0.50
C TYR A 129 -3.56 -1.87 -0.70
N VAL A 130 -3.26 -2.93 -1.44
CA VAL A 130 -4.12 -3.41 -2.52
C VAL A 130 -5.05 -4.49 -1.96
N LYS A 131 -6.34 -4.33 -2.20
CA LYS A 131 -7.37 -5.35 -1.99
C LYS A 131 -7.79 -5.93 -3.33
N GLY A 132 -8.00 -7.23 -3.39
CA GLY A 132 -8.54 -7.90 -4.59
C GLY A 132 -7.59 -8.95 -5.15
N PHE A 133 -7.78 -9.29 -6.42
CA PHE A 133 -7.13 -10.45 -7.03
C PHE A 133 -5.59 -10.37 -7.01
N PHE A 134 -5.04 -9.16 -7.20
CA PHE A 134 -3.60 -8.94 -7.23
C PHE A 134 -3.01 -8.51 -5.88
N SER A 135 -3.74 -8.57 -4.77
CA SER A 135 -3.25 -8.06 -3.46
C SER A 135 -1.90 -8.64 -3.06
N ASP A 136 -1.68 -9.92 -3.35
CA ASP A 136 -0.46 -10.66 -3.02
C ASP A 136 0.81 -10.12 -3.70
N PHE A 137 0.65 -9.33 -4.77
CA PHE A 137 1.76 -8.69 -5.45
C PHE A 137 2.23 -7.42 -4.74
N PHE A 138 1.49 -6.91 -3.78
CA PHE A 138 1.77 -5.62 -3.15
C PHE A 138 1.94 -5.78 -1.64
N THR A 139 3.09 -5.34 -1.14
CA THR A 139 3.30 -5.25 0.30
C THR A 139 2.58 -4.00 0.82
N PRO A 140 1.77 -4.08 1.89
CA PRO A 140 1.20 -2.90 2.51
C PRO A 140 2.27 -1.88 2.89
N GLU A 141 1.99 -0.60 2.67
CA GLU A 141 2.96 0.48 2.86
C GLU A 141 2.46 1.50 3.88
N TYR A 142 3.31 1.79 4.86
CA TYR A 142 3.04 2.83 5.85
C TYR A 142 3.61 4.16 5.34
N ARG A 143 2.77 5.20 5.31
CA ARG A 143 3.09 6.50 4.70
C ARG A 143 3.49 6.38 3.21
N GLY A 144 2.62 5.76 2.42
CA GLY A 144 2.83 5.62 0.98
C GLY A 144 3.00 6.98 0.31
N SER A 145 4.10 7.14 -0.44
CA SER A 145 4.28 8.35 -1.25
C SER A 145 3.29 8.35 -2.42
N LYS A 146 2.82 9.52 -2.84
CA LYS A 146 1.94 9.65 -4.02
C LYS A 146 2.48 8.88 -5.23
N ARG A 147 3.78 9.05 -5.53
CA ARG A 147 4.48 8.35 -6.62
C ARG A 147 4.40 6.84 -6.50
N ARG A 148 4.53 6.31 -5.29
CA ARG A 148 4.47 4.87 -5.03
C ARG A 148 3.07 4.30 -5.26
N ILE A 149 2.04 5.03 -4.83
CA ILE A 149 0.65 4.65 -5.08
C ILE A 149 0.33 4.69 -6.58
N GLU A 150 0.78 5.71 -7.30
CA GLU A 150 0.67 5.77 -8.77
C GLU A 150 1.37 4.59 -9.46
N ASN A 151 2.54 4.18 -8.96
CA ASN A 151 3.25 3.01 -9.45
C ASN A 151 2.44 1.71 -9.23
N TRP A 152 1.76 1.58 -8.09
CA TRP A 152 0.88 0.43 -7.84
C TRP A 152 -0.29 0.37 -8.81
N VAL A 153 -0.92 1.51 -9.10
CA VAL A 153 -2.01 1.57 -10.09
C VAL A 153 -1.53 1.12 -11.47
N LYS A 154 -0.38 1.63 -11.93
CA LYS A 154 0.23 1.20 -13.21
C LYS A 154 0.56 -0.29 -13.22
N ALA A 155 1.10 -0.82 -12.13
CA ALA A 155 1.39 -2.24 -12.01
C ALA A 155 0.10 -3.08 -12.09
N LEU A 156 -0.99 -2.64 -11.44
CA LEU A 156 -2.28 -3.31 -11.51
C LEU A 156 -2.85 -3.34 -12.94
N GLU A 157 -2.75 -2.24 -13.68
CA GLU A 157 -3.18 -2.17 -15.08
C GLU A 157 -2.40 -3.17 -15.94
N MET A 158 -1.08 -3.19 -15.82
CA MET A 158 -0.21 -4.14 -16.53
C MET A 158 -0.54 -5.59 -16.20
N LEU A 159 -0.73 -5.90 -14.91
CA LEU A 159 -1.09 -7.25 -14.46
C LEU A 159 -2.46 -7.68 -14.99
N ARG A 160 -3.42 -6.75 -15.08
CA ARG A 160 -4.75 -7.02 -15.61
C ARG A 160 -4.73 -7.32 -17.10
N ASP A 161 -3.94 -6.58 -17.87
CA ASP A 161 -3.80 -6.83 -19.31
C ASP A 161 -3.16 -8.19 -19.58
N ILE A 162 -2.15 -8.57 -18.81
CA ILE A 162 -1.54 -9.90 -18.86
C ILE A 162 -2.55 -10.99 -18.47
N GLU A 163 -3.34 -10.80 -17.42
CA GLU A 163 -4.36 -11.76 -17.02
C GLU A 163 -5.38 -12.00 -18.15
N LYS A 164 -5.82 -10.95 -18.83
CA LYS A 164 -6.74 -11.06 -19.99
C LYS A 164 -6.13 -11.86 -21.13
N LYS A 165 -4.86 -11.60 -21.48
CA LYS A 165 -4.13 -12.34 -22.52
C LYS A 165 -4.00 -13.83 -22.16
N ILE A 166 -3.63 -14.13 -20.90
CA ILE A 166 -3.57 -15.52 -20.42
C ILE A 166 -4.94 -16.19 -20.51
N LYS A 167 -6.00 -15.53 -20.04
CA LYS A 167 -7.36 -16.10 -20.09
C LYS A 167 -7.81 -16.41 -21.52
N SER A 168 -7.59 -15.47 -22.45
CA SER A 168 -7.88 -15.68 -23.88
C SER A 168 -7.14 -16.89 -24.41
N ARG A 169 -5.82 -16.98 -24.15
CA ARG A 169 -5.00 -18.08 -24.64
C ARG A 169 -5.40 -19.43 -24.04
N VAL A 170 -5.71 -19.46 -22.75
CA VAL A 170 -6.18 -20.67 -22.08
C VAL A 170 -7.54 -21.10 -22.64
N LYS A 171 -8.44 -20.16 -22.94
CA LYS A 171 -9.72 -20.45 -23.60
C LYS A 171 -9.49 -21.09 -24.97
N GLU A 172 -8.58 -20.57 -25.78
CA GLU A 172 -8.22 -21.18 -27.07
C GLU A 172 -7.67 -22.61 -26.90
N LEU A 173 -6.82 -22.83 -25.89
CA LEU A 173 -6.20 -24.14 -25.64
C LEU A 173 -7.14 -25.20 -25.09
N THR A 174 -8.20 -24.79 -24.39
CA THR A 174 -9.09 -25.68 -23.63
C THR A 174 -10.53 -25.71 -24.15
N GLY A 175 -10.92 -24.70 -24.93
CA GLY A 175 -12.30 -24.45 -25.33
C GLY A 175 -13.19 -23.93 -24.19
N VAL A 176 -12.61 -23.59 -23.01
CA VAL A 176 -13.39 -23.20 -21.82
C VAL A 176 -12.86 -21.88 -21.26
N GLU A 177 -13.78 -20.97 -20.93
CA GLU A 177 -13.44 -19.72 -20.27
C GLU A 177 -12.93 -19.97 -18.84
N PRO A 178 -11.73 -19.51 -18.48
CA PRO A 178 -11.23 -19.62 -17.11
C PRO A 178 -12.01 -18.72 -16.14
N VAL A 179 -12.40 -19.26 -14.99
CA VAL A 179 -12.99 -18.46 -13.90
C VAL A 179 -11.90 -17.62 -13.22
N LYS A 180 -10.76 -18.26 -12.91
CA LYS A 180 -9.71 -17.64 -12.10
C LYS A 180 -8.34 -18.20 -12.44
N LEU A 181 -7.34 -17.34 -12.52
CA LEU A 181 -5.95 -17.77 -12.44
C LEU A 181 -5.60 -17.88 -10.95
N VAL A 182 -5.12 -19.02 -10.51
CA VAL A 182 -4.76 -19.25 -9.11
C VAL A 182 -3.25 -19.24 -8.99
N ARG A 183 -2.77 -18.69 -7.89
CA ARG A 183 -1.38 -18.84 -7.48
C ARG A 183 -1.16 -20.31 -7.12
N GLY A 184 -0.65 -21.09 -8.09
CA GLY A 184 -0.12 -22.41 -7.79
C GLY A 184 1.01 -22.28 -6.76
N GLY A 185 1.04 -23.19 -5.80
CA GLY A 185 1.98 -23.20 -4.68
C GLY A 185 3.41 -22.97 -5.14
N SER A 186 3.99 -21.90 -4.59
CA SER A 186 5.29 -21.32 -4.92
C SER A 186 5.50 -21.06 -6.44
N HIS A 187 6.17 -19.96 -6.75
CA HIS A 187 6.75 -19.75 -8.09
C HIS A 187 5.90 -19.20 -9.27
N ILE A 188 4.77 -18.51 -9.15
CA ILE A 188 4.43 -17.56 -10.26
C ILE A 188 5.60 -16.56 -10.41
N MET A 189 6.15 -16.04 -9.31
CA MET A 189 7.28 -15.09 -9.35
C MET A 189 8.65 -15.74 -9.62
N GLU A 190 8.86 -17.00 -9.24
CA GLU A 190 10.14 -17.70 -9.45
C GLU A 190 10.18 -18.50 -10.75
N ALA A 191 9.06 -19.06 -11.19
CA ALA A 191 8.97 -19.77 -12.46
C ALA A 191 8.85 -18.78 -13.63
N LEU A 192 8.28 -17.59 -13.44
CA LEU A 192 8.24 -16.54 -14.48
C LEU A 192 9.48 -15.64 -14.48
N ARG A 193 10.60 -16.09 -13.94
CA ARG A 193 11.87 -15.47 -14.31
C ARG A 193 12.15 -15.80 -15.78
N PRO A 194 12.74 -14.86 -16.56
CA PRO A 194 12.99 -15.09 -17.98
C PRO A 194 13.76 -16.39 -18.28
N ASP A 195 14.63 -16.82 -17.38
CA ASP A 195 15.45 -18.03 -17.45
C ASP A 195 14.70 -19.33 -17.08
N HIS A 196 13.55 -19.24 -16.41
CA HIS A 196 12.79 -20.39 -15.92
C HIS A 196 11.40 -20.55 -16.55
N ILE A 197 11.01 -19.62 -17.43
CA ILE A 197 9.63 -19.56 -17.92
C ILE A 197 9.20 -20.78 -18.73
N SER A 198 10.13 -21.44 -19.42
CA SER A 198 9.87 -22.68 -20.14
C SER A 198 9.41 -23.83 -19.21
N LYS A 199 9.74 -23.75 -17.91
CA LYS A 199 9.37 -24.72 -16.87
C LYS A 199 8.22 -24.24 -15.98
N ALA A 200 7.74 -23.02 -16.17
CA ALA A 200 6.65 -22.46 -15.40
C ALA A 200 5.31 -23.07 -15.80
N SER A 201 4.39 -23.12 -14.85
CA SER A 201 2.98 -23.38 -15.12
C SER A 201 2.10 -22.34 -14.44
N ILE A 202 0.97 -22.05 -15.06
CA ILE A 202 -0.08 -21.20 -14.53
C ILE A 202 -1.20 -22.12 -14.08
N CYS A 203 -1.57 -22.02 -12.80
CA CYS A 203 -2.67 -22.77 -12.22
C CYS A 203 -3.98 -22.07 -12.59
N VAL A 204 -4.88 -22.77 -13.28
CA VAL A 204 -6.13 -22.23 -13.83
C VAL A 204 -7.33 -22.97 -13.27
N LYS A 205 -8.29 -22.21 -12.73
CA LYS A 205 -9.60 -22.73 -12.35
C LYS A 205 -10.60 -22.50 -13.47
N PHE A 206 -11.25 -23.58 -13.87
CA PHE A 206 -12.39 -23.59 -14.79
C PHE A 206 -13.71 -23.65 -14.00
N PRO A 207 -14.84 -23.34 -14.65
CA PRO A 207 -16.15 -23.65 -14.08
C PRO A 207 -16.33 -25.17 -13.94
N TYR A 208 -17.49 -25.62 -13.44
CA TYR A 208 -17.82 -27.05 -13.48
C TYR A 208 -17.82 -27.55 -14.92
N LEU A 209 -16.91 -28.50 -15.22
CA LEU A 209 -16.67 -28.99 -16.58
C LEU A 209 -17.54 -30.20 -16.96
N GLY A 210 -18.14 -30.88 -15.97
CA GLY A 210 -18.63 -32.24 -16.17
C GLY A 210 -17.51 -33.27 -16.33
N THR A 211 -17.85 -34.55 -16.28
CA THR A 211 -16.87 -35.65 -16.21
C THR A 211 -16.01 -35.76 -17.47
N ASP A 212 -16.61 -35.66 -18.65
CA ASP A 212 -15.90 -35.92 -19.91
C ASP A 212 -14.91 -34.81 -20.23
N LYS A 213 -15.33 -33.54 -20.12
CA LYS A 213 -14.44 -32.40 -20.35
C LYS A 213 -13.35 -32.31 -19.29
N PHE A 214 -13.63 -32.67 -18.04
CA PHE A 214 -12.60 -32.77 -17.00
C PHE A 214 -11.55 -33.83 -17.35
N LYS A 215 -11.97 -35.04 -17.76
CA LYS A 215 -11.05 -36.12 -18.17
C LYS A 215 -10.23 -35.73 -19.41
N GLU A 216 -10.84 -35.04 -20.37
CA GLU A 216 -10.15 -34.48 -21.54
C GLU A 216 -9.02 -33.54 -21.12
N LEU A 217 -9.33 -32.53 -20.29
CA LEU A 217 -8.32 -31.58 -19.82
C LEU A 217 -7.27 -32.24 -18.93
N ALA A 218 -7.65 -33.22 -18.10
CA ALA A 218 -6.73 -33.92 -17.21
C ALA A 218 -5.75 -34.85 -17.94
N ARG A 219 -6.08 -35.29 -19.16
CA ARG A 219 -5.14 -35.98 -20.05
C ARG A 219 -4.12 -35.03 -20.69
N LYS A 220 -4.50 -33.76 -20.87
CA LYS A 220 -3.68 -32.74 -21.54
C LYS A 220 -2.82 -31.93 -20.58
N PHE A 221 -3.34 -31.64 -19.39
CA PHE A 221 -2.71 -30.78 -18.38
C PHE A 221 -2.79 -31.44 -17.01
N ARG A 222 -1.74 -31.25 -16.20
CA ARG A 222 -1.71 -31.75 -14.83
C ARG A 222 -2.77 -31.06 -13.98
N TYR A 223 -3.58 -31.81 -13.26
CA TYR A 223 -4.50 -31.26 -12.27
C TYR A 223 -3.82 -31.22 -10.89
N ASN A 224 -3.75 -30.04 -10.30
CA ASN A 224 -3.24 -29.83 -8.95
C ASN A 224 -4.41 -29.85 -7.96
N TYR A 225 -4.51 -30.94 -7.21
CA TYR A 225 -5.59 -31.15 -6.23
C TYR A 225 -5.52 -30.17 -5.04
N ALA A 226 -4.32 -29.79 -4.61
CA ALA A 226 -4.14 -28.88 -3.46
C ALA A 226 -4.71 -27.48 -3.74
N TYR A 227 -4.59 -27.01 -4.98
CA TYR A 227 -5.14 -25.71 -5.41
C TYR A 227 -6.43 -25.85 -6.22
N SER A 228 -6.87 -27.09 -6.46
CA SER A 228 -8.03 -27.46 -7.27
C SER A 228 -8.04 -26.76 -8.64
N CYS A 229 -6.96 -26.89 -9.40
CA CYS A 229 -6.74 -26.19 -10.67
C CYS A 229 -5.98 -27.04 -11.69
N PHE A 230 -6.02 -26.67 -12.96
CA PHE A 230 -5.15 -27.23 -13.99
C PHE A 230 -3.87 -26.40 -14.11
N GLU A 231 -2.72 -27.06 -14.10
CA GLU A 231 -1.42 -26.46 -14.35
C GLU A 231 -1.19 -26.39 -15.87
N ILE A 232 -1.38 -25.22 -16.44
CA ILE A 232 -1.11 -24.94 -17.85
C ILE A 232 0.35 -24.52 -17.98
N PRO A 233 1.22 -25.28 -18.66
CA PRO A 233 2.61 -24.88 -18.87
C PRO A 233 2.67 -23.54 -19.59
N ALA A 234 3.56 -22.64 -19.16
CA ALA A 234 3.73 -21.34 -19.82
C ALA A 234 4.17 -21.49 -21.28
N SER A 235 4.92 -22.55 -21.60
CA SER A 235 5.25 -22.92 -22.99
C SER A 235 4.01 -23.19 -23.86
N ALA A 236 2.91 -23.69 -23.28
CA ALA A 236 1.66 -23.91 -24.02
C ALA A 236 0.95 -22.58 -24.38
N LEU A 237 1.28 -21.49 -23.68
CA LEU A 237 0.72 -20.17 -23.98
C LEU A 237 1.35 -19.54 -25.23
N GLY A 238 2.52 -20.01 -25.65
CA GLY A 238 3.33 -19.43 -26.73
C GLY A 238 4.49 -18.60 -26.18
N GLU A 239 5.61 -18.61 -26.90
CA GLU A 239 6.87 -18.01 -26.47
C GLU A 239 6.75 -16.50 -26.24
N ASP A 240 6.06 -15.78 -27.13
CA ASP A 240 5.86 -14.33 -27.02
C ASP A 240 5.08 -13.94 -25.76
N LEU A 241 3.94 -14.60 -25.50
CA LEU A 241 3.12 -14.34 -24.33
C LEU A 241 3.85 -14.76 -23.04
N ALA A 242 4.54 -15.89 -23.06
CA ALA A 242 5.39 -16.31 -21.96
C ALA A 242 6.44 -15.21 -21.64
N LYS A 243 7.20 -14.75 -22.64
CA LYS A 243 8.18 -13.68 -22.46
C LYS A 243 7.55 -12.40 -21.92
N GLU A 244 6.41 -11.99 -22.47
CA GLU A 244 5.68 -10.80 -22.03
C GLU A 244 5.25 -10.91 -20.55
N ILE A 245 4.78 -12.08 -20.13
CA ILE A 245 4.43 -12.38 -18.74
C ILE A 245 5.66 -12.21 -17.84
N ALA A 246 6.80 -12.81 -18.19
CA ALA A 246 8.05 -12.70 -17.42
C ALA A 246 8.49 -11.24 -17.30
N GLU A 247 8.56 -10.52 -18.43
CA GLU A 247 8.98 -9.12 -18.43
C GLU A 247 8.04 -8.24 -17.61
N THR A 248 6.74 -8.42 -17.78
CA THR A 248 5.74 -7.59 -17.12
C THR A 248 5.72 -7.83 -15.62
N ILE A 249 5.65 -9.09 -15.18
CA ILE A 249 5.56 -9.42 -13.76
C ILE A 249 6.88 -9.18 -13.04
N TYR A 250 8.02 -9.64 -13.61
CA TYR A 250 9.31 -9.60 -12.93
C TYR A 250 10.04 -8.25 -13.10
N LEU A 251 10.09 -7.72 -14.32
CA LEU A 251 10.92 -6.54 -14.64
C LEU A 251 10.16 -5.22 -14.53
N ARG A 252 8.88 -5.16 -14.91
CA ARG A 252 8.12 -3.90 -14.95
C ARG A 252 7.29 -3.72 -13.68
N ALA A 253 6.27 -4.53 -13.48
CA ALA A 253 5.45 -4.53 -12.27
C ALA A 253 6.32 -4.74 -11.04
N GLY A 254 7.28 -5.68 -11.08
CA GLY A 254 8.23 -5.90 -10.00
C GLY A 254 9.07 -4.67 -9.60
N ARG A 255 9.38 -3.76 -10.52
CA ARG A 255 10.03 -2.46 -10.20
C ARG A 255 9.04 -1.50 -9.55
N TYR A 256 7.81 -1.43 -10.04
CA TYR A 256 6.78 -0.56 -9.49
C TYR A 256 6.29 -1.01 -8.11
N ILE A 257 6.32 -2.32 -7.86
CA ILE A 257 5.98 -2.98 -6.59
C ILE A 257 7.09 -2.83 -5.55
N ARG A 258 8.36 -2.81 -5.96
CA ARG A 258 9.52 -2.78 -5.03
C ARG A 258 10.17 -1.41 -4.86
N GLY A 259 10.16 -0.56 -5.89
CA GLY A 259 10.85 0.75 -5.93
C GLY A 259 10.13 1.89 -5.20
#